data_AF-A0A7L0HAV8-F1
#
_entry.id   AF-A0A7L0HAV8-F1
#
_cell.length_a   1.000
_cell.length_b   1.000
_cell.length_c   1.000
_cell.angle_alpha   90.00
_cell.angle_beta   90.00
_cell.angle_gamma   90.00
#
_symmetry.space_group_name_H-M   'P 1'
#
loop_
_entity.id
_entity.type
_entity.pdbx_description
1 polymer ?
#
loop_
_entity_poly.entity_id
_entity_poly.type
_entity_poly.pdbx_seq_one_letter_code
_entity_poly.pdbx_strand_id
1 'polypeptide(L)'
;MVKYGLDYTRCRWILPLLLGIGVIFGIIALAGRGWLESQTLPYVHQASLWESCTRPGQGGPWTCESLMGYAWGRAAAATYLVGFLLLVICFALAIIAFAIDTLRFNFIRGIGGLLFVAAVFSIMGLVIYPVKFSSEIDMTGINMFSWAYGFGWTTAIMEICLGFFFCCLPNYEDQILGNVKPTYFYSSP
;
A
#
# COMPACT_ATOMS: atom_id res chain seq x y z
N MET A 1 -7.09 -11.28 33.22
CA MET A 1 -6.53 -12.28 32.28
C MET A 1 -7.46 -12.38 31.09
N VAL A 2 -7.02 -11.97 29.90
CA VAL A 2 -7.80 -12.17 28.67
C VAL A 2 -7.85 -13.69 28.44
N LYS A 3 -9.03 -14.29 28.60
CA LYS A 3 -9.25 -15.75 28.55
C LYS A 3 -9.14 -16.33 27.13
N TYR A 4 -8.90 -15.48 26.14
CA TYR A 4 -8.77 -15.80 24.72
C TYR A 4 -7.56 -15.06 24.16
N GLY A 5 -6.36 -15.47 24.56
CA GLY A 5 -5.15 -15.09 23.83
C GLY A 5 -5.21 -15.69 22.43
N LEU A 6 -4.93 -14.88 21.41
CA LEU A 6 -4.79 -15.35 20.03
C LEU A 6 -3.73 -16.46 20.01
N ASP A 7 -4.11 -17.70 19.73
CA ASP A 7 -3.15 -18.78 19.55
C ASP A 7 -2.30 -18.47 18.31
N TYR A 8 -1.01 -18.16 18.55
CA TYR A 8 -0.06 -17.71 17.53
C TYR A 8 0.00 -18.67 16.33
N THR A 9 -0.18 -19.96 16.58
CA THR A 9 -0.13 -21.01 15.55
C THR A 9 -1.22 -20.88 14.49
N ARG A 10 -2.41 -20.36 14.86
CA ARG A 10 -3.53 -20.12 13.93
C ARG A 10 -3.43 -18.78 13.21
N CYS A 11 -2.87 -17.77 13.86
CA CYS A 11 -2.89 -16.40 13.37
C CYS A 11 -1.58 -15.93 12.70
N ARG A 12 -0.56 -16.79 12.63
CA ARG A 12 0.73 -16.50 11.97
C ARG A 12 0.61 -16.00 10.53
N TRP A 13 -0.45 -16.38 9.82
CA TRP A 13 -0.64 -16.01 8.41
C TRP A 13 -1.35 -14.68 8.20
N ILE A 14 -1.93 -14.07 9.24
CA ILE A 14 -2.71 -12.83 9.08
C ILE A 14 -1.85 -11.70 8.51
N LEU A 15 -0.63 -11.50 9.04
CA LEU A 15 0.25 -10.42 8.59
C LEU A 15 0.75 -10.62 7.14
N PRO A 16 1.26 -11.81 6.74
CA PRO A 16 1.57 -12.07 5.33
C PRO A 16 0.37 -11.95 4.40
N LEU A 17 -0.82 -12.42 4.79
CA LEU A 17 -2.01 -12.32 3.96
C LEU A 17 -2.45 -10.86 3.76
N LEU A 18 -2.35 -10.02 4.78
CA LEU A 18 -2.59 -8.58 4.66
C LEU A 18 -1.58 -7.92 3.71
N LEU A 19 -0.29 -8.28 3.77
CA LEU A 19 0.69 -7.82 2.77
C LEU A 19 0.30 -8.28 1.36
N GLY A 20 -0.17 -9.51 1.19
CA GLY A 20 -0.66 -10.02 -0.10
C GLY A 20 -1.83 -9.22 -0.64
N ILE A 21 -2.78 -8.83 0.21
CA ILE A 21 -3.88 -7.92 -0.17
C ILE A 21 -3.32 -6.55 -0.59
N GLY A 22 -2.34 -6.03 0.15
CA GLY A 22 -1.63 -4.79 -0.22
C GLY A 22 -0.99 -4.88 -1.61
N VAL A 23 -0.36 -6.02 -1.94
CA VAL A 23 0.20 -6.26 -3.29
C VAL A 23 -0.91 -6.24 -4.34
N ILE A 24 -2.05 -6.89 -4.09
CA ILE A 24 -3.18 -6.88 -5.04
C ILE A 24 -3.68 -5.45 -5.27
N PHE A 25 -3.84 -4.65 -4.20
CA PHE A 25 -4.24 -3.25 -4.32
C PHE A 25 -3.20 -2.40 -5.06
N GLY A 26 -1.91 -2.64 -4.84
CA GLY A 26 -0.84 -1.99 -5.59
C GLY A 26 -0.87 -2.31 -7.09
N ILE A 27 -1.17 -3.57 -7.47
CA ILE A 27 -1.36 -3.97 -8.87
C ILE A 27 -2.55 -3.25 -9.48
N ILE A 28 -3.68 -3.21 -8.76
CA ILE A 28 -4.90 -2.52 -9.20
C ILE A 28 -4.63 -1.02 -9.38
N ALA A 29 -3.86 -0.39 -8.50
CA ALA A 29 -3.44 0.99 -8.65
C ALA A 29 -2.53 1.18 -9.87
N LEU A 30 -1.51 0.35 -10.07
CA LEU A 30 -0.59 0.46 -11.22
C LEU A 30 -1.28 0.23 -12.57
N ALA A 31 -2.17 -0.75 -12.67
CA ALA A 31 -2.85 -1.10 -13.92
C ALA A 31 -4.17 -0.32 -14.14
N GLY A 32 -4.70 0.30 -13.09
CA GLY A 32 -6.00 0.96 -13.10
C GLY A 32 -6.01 2.23 -13.93
N ARG A 33 -7.04 2.37 -14.77
CA ARG A 33 -7.28 3.59 -15.58
C ARG A 33 -8.04 4.69 -14.83
N GLY A 34 -8.51 4.41 -13.63
CA GLY A 34 -9.30 5.35 -12.83
C GLY A 34 -8.49 6.09 -11.78
N TRP A 35 -7.31 6.62 -12.14
CA TRP A 35 -6.61 7.54 -11.23
C TRP A 35 -7.36 8.86 -11.17
N LEU A 36 -7.81 9.35 -12.32
CA LEU A 36 -8.66 10.53 -12.44
C LEU A 36 -9.74 10.27 -13.49
N GLU A 37 -10.99 10.61 -13.17
CA GLU A 37 -12.13 10.43 -14.05
C GLU A 37 -13.05 11.66 -13.96
N SER A 38 -13.74 11.98 -15.05
CA SER A 38 -14.78 13.02 -15.06
C SER A 38 -15.97 12.60 -14.19
N GLN A 39 -16.43 13.48 -13.30
CA GLN A 39 -17.47 13.19 -12.31
C GLN A 39 -18.90 13.25 -12.88
N THR A 40 -19.13 14.07 -13.91
CA THR A 40 -20.46 14.35 -14.46
C THR A 40 -20.55 13.99 -15.94
N LEU A 41 -21.74 13.61 -16.43
CA LEU A 41 -21.98 13.42 -17.86
C LEU A 41 -21.80 14.75 -18.62
N PRO A 42 -21.19 14.73 -19.83
CA PRO A 42 -20.59 13.58 -20.50
C PRO A 42 -19.23 13.18 -19.91
N TYR A 43 -18.96 11.87 -19.83
CA TYR A 43 -17.66 11.36 -19.37
C TYR A 43 -16.59 11.62 -20.43
N VAL A 44 -15.83 12.69 -20.27
CA VAL A 44 -14.91 13.22 -21.27
C VAL A 44 -13.44 13.04 -20.90
N HIS A 45 -13.12 12.67 -19.66
CA HIS A 45 -11.74 12.55 -19.19
C HIS A 45 -11.57 11.28 -18.36
N GLN A 46 -10.52 10.53 -18.67
CA GLN A 46 -10.05 9.39 -17.90
C GLN A 46 -8.52 9.36 -17.95
N ALA A 47 -7.86 9.29 -16.80
CA ALA A 47 -6.42 9.23 -16.72
C ALA A 47 -5.95 8.14 -15.75
N SER A 48 -4.91 7.46 -16.19
CA SER A 48 -4.12 6.49 -15.44
C SER A 48 -2.77 7.11 -15.04
N LEU A 49 -1.97 6.36 -14.29
CA LEU A 49 -0.58 6.73 -14.01
C LEU A 49 0.28 6.89 -15.28
N TRP A 50 -0.09 6.24 -16.39
CA TRP A 50 0.72 6.11 -17.61
C TRP A 50 0.26 6.99 -18.77
N GLU A 51 -1.05 7.20 -18.89
CA GLU A 51 -1.71 7.84 -20.01
C GLU A 51 -2.94 8.61 -19.54
N SER A 52 -3.22 9.74 -20.20
CA SER A 52 -4.45 10.52 -20.04
C SER A 52 -5.21 10.48 -21.35
N CYS A 53 -6.46 10.06 -21.26
CA CYS A 53 -7.37 9.95 -22.38
C CYS A 53 -8.50 10.98 -22.23
N THR A 54 -8.72 11.73 -23.30
CA THR A 54 -9.79 12.72 -23.38
C THR A 54 -10.71 12.35 -24.53
N ARG A 55 -11.98 12.74 -24.42
CA ARG A 55 -12.99 12.52 -25.45
C ARG A 55 -13.73 13.83 -25.70
N PRO A 56 -13.90 14.26 -26.97
CA PRO A 56 -14.75 15.40 -27.28
C PRO A 56 -16.19 15.14 -26.81
N GLY A 57 -16.81 16.13 -26.16
CA GLY A 57 -18.14 16.02 -25.53
C GLY A 57 -19.31 15.61 -26.45
N GLN A 58 -19.09 15.51 -27.77
CA GLN A 58 -20.05 15.06 -28.78
C GLN A 58 -19.84 13.60 -29.23
N GLY A 59 -19.25 12.75 -28.38
CA GLY A 59 -19.15 11.32 -28.66
C GLY A 59 -18.05 10.93 -29.67
N GLY A 60 -17.03 11.77 -29.85
CA GLY A 60 -15.88 11.50 -30.72
C GLY A 60 -15.00 10.31 -30.25
N PRO A 61 -13.94 9.96 -31.00
CA PRO A 61 -12.98 8.94 -30.56
C PRO A 61 -12.22 9.39 -29.30
N TRP A 62 -11.73 8.43 -28.51
CA TRP A 62 -10.84 8.70 -27.39
C TRP A 62 -9.45 9.06 -27.92
N THR A 63 -8.92 10.20 -27.49
CA THR A 63 -7.55 10.64 -27.77
C THR A 63 -6.72 10.48 -26.50
N CYS A 64 -5.73 9.58 -26.55
CA CYS A 64 -4.87 9.28 -25.41
C CYS A 64 -3.48 9.84 -25.63
N GLU A 65 -2.97 10.55 -24.63
CA GLU A 65 -1.61 11.06 -24.56
C GLU A 65 -0.84 10.37 -23.43
N SER A 66 0.42 10.03 -23.67
CA SER A 66 1.24 9.39 -22.65
C SER A 66 1.78 10.41 -21.64
N LEU A 67 1.51 10.18 -20.35
CA LEU A 67 2.07 10.96 -19.25
C LEU A 67 3.58 10.75 -19.11
N MET A 68 4.12 9.67 -19.69
CA MET A 68 5.55 9.41 -19.74
C MET A 68 6.30 10.40 -20.64
N GLY A 69 5.62 11.28 -21.38
CA GLY A 69 6.24 12.44 -22.02
C GLY A 69 6.75 13.47 -21.00
N TYR A 70 6.09 13.58 -19.85
CA TYR A 70 6.40 14.57 -18.83
C TYR A 70 7.41 14.05 -17.81
N ALA A 71 8.40 14.89 -17.45
CA ALA A 71 9.41 14.53 -16.45
C ALA A 71 8.78 14.21 -15.08
N TRP A 72 7.75 14.96 -14.68
CA TRP A 72 7.01 14.70 -13.43
C TRP A 72 6.20 13.41 -13.50
N GLY A 73 5.64 13.06 -14.66
CA GLY A 73 4.89 11.82 -14.87
C GLY A 73 5.79 10.60 -14.71
N ARG A 74 6.99 10.65 -15.30
CA ARG A 74 8.03 9.64 -15.08
C ARG A 74 8.45 9.54 -13.62
N ALA A 75 8.64 10.68 -12.95
CA ALA A 75 9.03 10.70 -11.54
C ALA A 75 7.95 10.07 -10.65
N ALA A 76 6.67 10.46 -10.81
CA ALA A 76 5.56 9.91 -10.03
C ALA A 76 5.39 8.40 -10.24
N ALA A 77 5.44 7.95 -11.50
CA ALA A 77 5.36 6.54 -11.83
C ALA A 77 6.56 5.75 -11.29
N ALA A 78 7.78 6.27 -11.42
CA ALA A 78 8.99 5.61 -10.94
C ALA A 78 8.99 5.48 -9.41
N THR A 79 8.67 6.54 -8.67
CA THR A 79 8.63 6.47 -7.20
C THR A 79 7.56 5.50 -6.72
N TYR A 80 6.37 5.52 -7.32
CA TYR A 80 5.32 4.58 -6.96
C TYR A 80 5.67 3.13 -7.29
N LEU A 81 6.30 2.89 -8.46
CA LEU A 81 6.78 1.56 -8.87
C LEU A 81 7.86 1.04 -7.91
N VAL A 82 8.81 1.89 -7.49
CA VAL A 82 9.84 1.51 -6.51
C VAL A 82 9.21 1.14 -5.17
N GLY A 83 8.25 1.92 -4.67
CA GLY A 83 7.47 1.59 -3.47
C GLY A 83 6.80 0.22 -3.59
N PHE A 84 6.10 -0.02 -4.70
CA PHE A 84 5.45 -1.29 -4.97
C PHE A 84 6.41 -2.48 -5.06
N LEU A 85 7.58 -2.32 -5.71
CA LEU A 85 8.60 -3.38 -5.77
C LEU A 85 9.13 -3.73 -4.38
N LEU A 86 9.35 -2.73 -3.53
CA LEU A 86 9.75 -2.94 -2.14
C LEU A 86 8.65 -3.67 -1.35
N LEU A 87 7.37 -3.33 -1.57
CA LEU A 87 6.24 -4.05 -0.97
C LEU A 87 6.21 -5.53 -1.38
N VAL A 88 6.43 -5.84 -2.66
CA VAL A 88 6.50 -7.23 -3.15
C VAL A 88 7.65 -7.99 -2.50
N ILE A 89 8.82 -7.35 -2.34
CA ILE A 89 9.95 -7.93 -1.60
C ILE A 89 9.54 -8.20 -0.15
N CYS A 90 8.95 -7.22 0.54
CA CYS A 90 8.47 -7.39 1.92
C CYS A 90 7.46 -8.55 2.05
N PHE A 91 6.55 -8.71 1.09
CA PHE A 91 5.61 -9.83 1.07
C PHE A 91 6.32 -11.18 0.95
N ALA A 92 7.27 -11.32 0.04
CA ALA A 92 8.06 -12.54 -0.10
C ALA A 92 8.87 -12.85 1.18
N LEU A 93 9.52 -11.84 1.76
CA LEU A 93 10.26 -11.98 3.01
C LEU A 93 9.34 -12.35 4.18
N ALA A 94 8.13 -11.81 4.24
CA ALA A 94 7.14 -12.15 5.26
C ALA A 94 6.68 -13.61 5.14
N ILE A 95 6.43 -14.12 3.93
CA ILE A 95 6.11 -15.55 3.73
C ILE A 95 7.24 -16.42 4.28
N ILE A 96 8.49 -16.10 3.95
CA ILE A 96 9.66 -16.87 4.41
C ILE A 96 9.79 -16.80 5.94
N ALA A 97 9.63 -15.61 6.52
CA ALA A 97 9.75 -15.38 7.96
C ALA A 97 8.70 -16.15 8.78
N PHE A 98 7.47 -16.28 8.27
CA PHE A 98 6.39 -16.98 8.98
C PHE A 98 6.22 -18.46 8.58
N ALA A 99 6.87 -18.91 7.49
CA ALA A 99 6.89 -20.31 7.08
C ALA A 99 7.93 -21.15 7.85
N ILE A 100 8.98 -20.51 8.39
CA ILE A 100 10.09 -21.18 9.07
C ILE A 100 10.08 -20.76 10.55
N ASP A 101 9.75 -21.71 11.43
CA ASP A 101 9.56 -21.45 12.87
C ASP A 101 10.86 -21.04 13.62
N THR A 102 12.02 -21.11 12.96
CA THR A 102 13.35 -20.79 13.54
C THR A 102 13.89 -19.40 13.14
N LEU A 103 13.21 -18.68 12.25
CA LEU A 103 13.70 -17.41 11.70
C LEU A 103 13.50 -16.27 12.72
N ARG A 104 14.64 -15.78 13.24
CA ARG A 104 14.78 -14.80 14.32
C ARG A 104 13.91 -13.55 14.15
N PHE A 105 13.37 -13.06 15.25
CA PHE A 105 12.56 -11.84 15.35
C PHE A 105 13.26 -10.53 14.90
N ASN A 106 14.60 -10.49 14.89
CA ASN A 106 15.36 -9.38 14.30
C ASN A 106 15.09 -9.22 12.80
N PHE A 107 14.79 -10.31 12.09
CA PHE A 107 14.46 -10.30 10.66
C PHE A 107 13.09 -9.65 10.41
N ILE A 108 12.11 -9.94 11.27
CA ILE A 108 10.76 -9.36 11.23
C ILE A 108 10.82 -7.83 11.40
N ARG A 109 11.67 -7.35 12.32
CA ARG A 109 11.91 -5.91 12.50
C ARG A 109 12.49 -5.24 11.25
N GLY A 110 13.38 -5.94 10.54
CA GLY A 110 13.94 -5.47 9.27
C GLY A 110 12.87 -5.31 8.19
N ILE A 111 11.93 -6.26 8.08
CA ILE A 111 10.79 -6.17 7.17
C ILE A 111 9.92 -4.94 7.47
N GLY A 112 9.64 -4.69 8.76
CA GLY A 112 8.90 -3.51 9.19
C GLY A 112 9.60 -2.19 8.80
N GLY A 113 10.92 -2.11 8.99
CA GLY A 113 11.72 -0.97 8.54
C GLY A 113 11.66 -0.76 7.03
N LEU A 114 11.74 -1.84 6.25
CA LEU A 114 11.67 -1.78 4.78
C LEU A 114 10.28 -1.34 4.29
N LEU A 115 9.20 -1.72 4.98
CA LEU A 115 7.84 -1.26 4.68
C LEU A 115 7.67 0.26 4.84
N PHE A 116 8.35 0.88 5.83
CA PHE A 116 8.33 2.35 5.94
C PHE A 116 9.04 3.01 4.76
N VAL A 117 10.14 2.44 4.29
CA VAL A 117 10.83 2.94 3.10
C VAL A 117 9.93 2.79 1.86
N ALA A 118 9.25 1.65 1.70
CA ALA A 118 8.26 1.45 0.65
C ALA A 118 7.15 2.51 0.70
N ALA A 119 6.59 2.76 1.88
CA ALA A 119 5.55 3.77 2.10
C ALA A 119 5.99 5.18 1.69
N VAL A 120 7.23 5.58 1.99
CA VAL A 120 7.75 6.89 1.57
C VAL A 120 7.74 7.02 0.05
N PHE A 121 8.22 6.01 -0.67
CA PHE A 121 8.22 6.01 -2.14
C PHE A 121 6.80 5.98 -2.74
N SER A 122 5.90 5.18 -2.16
CA SER A 122 4.49 5.12 -2.55
C SER A 122 3.79 6.48 -2.35
N ILE A 123 3.99 7.13 -1.20
CA ILE A 123 3.40 8.45 -0.89
C ILE A 123 3.96 9.53 -1.81
N MET A 124 5.27 9.51 -2.10
CA MET A 124 5.85 10.47 -3.05
C MET A 124 5.14 10.40 -4.40
N GLY A 125 4.92 9.20 -4.95
CA GLY A 125 4.17 9.04 -6.21
C GLY A 125 2.72 9.55 -6.11
N LEU A 126 2.03 9.20 -5.02
CA LEU A 126 0.64 9.60 -4.76
C LEU A 126 0.46 11.11 -4.57
N VAL A 127 1.48 11.82 -4.09
CA VAL A 127 1.41 13.28 -3.90
C VAL A 127 1.86 14.02 -5.16
N ILE A 128 2.93 13.56 -5.83
CA ILE A 128 3.42 14.21 -7.05
C ILE A 128 2.35 14.17 -8.15
N TYR A 129 1.67 13.03 -8.32
CA TYR A 129 0.66 12.85 -9.37
C TYR A 129 -0.44 13.93 -9.34
N PRO A 130 -1.26 14.07 -8.29
CA PRO A 130 -2.35 15.06 -8.26
C PRO A 130 -1.84 16.51 -8.31
N VAL A 131 -0.73 16.81 -7.63
CA VAL A 131 -0.17 18.18 -7.58
C VAL A 131 0.29 18.62 -8.96
N LYS A 132 0.98 17.76 -9.70
CA LYS A 132 1.51 18.10 -11.03
C LYS A 132 0.49 17.93 -12.14
N PHE A 133 -0.39 16.94 -12.04
CA PHE A 133 -1.49 16.77 -12.98
C PHE A 133 -2.39 18.01 -12.98
N SER A 134 -2.72 18.56 -11.80
CA SER A 134 -3.59 19.74 -11.70
C SER A 134 -2.95 21.06 -12.11
N SER A 135 -1.61 21.15 -12.12
CA SER A 135 -0.90 22.37 -12.50
C SER A 135 -0.49 22.41 -13.98
N GLU A 136 -0.20 21.25 -14.59
CA GLU A 136 0.40 21.19 -15.94
C GLU A 136 -0.58 20.72 -17.02
N ILE A 137 -1.69 20.05 -16.64
CA ILE A 137 -2.68 19.54 -17.59
C ILE A 137 -3.99 20.29 -17.39
N ASP A 138 -4.44 20.97 -18.44
CA ASP A 138 -5.74 21.63 -18.46
C ASP A 138 -6.86 20.59 -18.38
N MET A 139 -7.53 20.59 -17.23
CA MET A 139 -8.64 19.70 -16.94
C MET A 139 -9.92 20.27 -17.57
N THR A 140 -10.54 19.54 -18.50
CA THR A 140 -11.86 19.93 -19.01
C THR A 140 -12.96 19.35 -18.12
N GLY A 141 -13.90 20.19 -17.70
CA GLY A 141 -15.03 19.80 -16.85
C GLY A 141 -14.68 19.50 -15.39
N ILE A 142 -15.64 18.88 -14.68
CA ILE A 142 -15.48 18.50 -13.27
C ILE A 142 -14.80 17.12 -13.22
N ASN A 143 -13.58 17.08 -12.71
CA ASN A 143 -12.77 15.86 -12.58
C ASN A 143 -12.61 15.45 -11.12
N MET A 144 -12.59 14.15 -10.87
CA MET A 144 -12.41 13.56 -9.55
C MET A 144 -11.31 12.50 -9.59
N PHE A 145 -10.53 12.40 -8.51
CA PHE A 145 -9.66 11.26 -8.31
C PHE A 145 -10.52 10.05 -7.92
N SER A 146 -10.42 8.98 -8.71
CA SER A 146 -11.35 7.85 -8.66
C SER A 146 -10.73 6.63 -7.97
N TRP A 147 -11.28 5.45 -8.26
CA TRP A 147 -11.01 4.20 -7.55
C TRP A 147 -9.54 3.77 -7.54
N ALA A 148 -8.80 3.89 -8.65
CA ALA A 148 -7.42 3.39 -8.73
C ALA A 148 -6.47 4.22 -7.85
N TYR A 149 -6.70 5.53 -7.78
CA TYR A 149 -6.00 6.42 -6.85
C TYR A 149 -6.31 6.08 -5.39
N GLY A 150 -7.57 5.74 -5.07
CA GLY A 150 -7.97 5.24 -3.75
C GLY A 150 -7.27 3.95 -3.34
N PHE A 151 -7.11 2.99 -4.26
CA PHE A 151 -6.30 1.79 -4.02
C PHE A 151 -4.83 2.10 -3.77
N GLY A 152 -4.30 3.12 -4.46
CA GLY A 152 -2.95 3.59 -4.23
C GLY A 152 -2.73 4.08 -2.79
N TRP A 153 -3.63 4.92 -2.28
CA TRP A 153 -3.60 5.37 -0.88
C TRP A 153 -3.80 4.24 0.12
N THR A 154 -4.70 3.31 -0.18
CA THR A 154 -4.93 2.14 0.69
C THR A 154 -3.67 1.31 0.83
N THR A 155 -2.93 1.12 -0.28
CA THR A 155 -1.63 0.42 -0.29
C THR A 155 -0.62 1.13 0.62
N ALA A 156 -0.48 2.45 0.50
CA ALA A 156 0.43 3.24 1.35
C ALA A 156 0.07 3.20 2.85
N ILE A 157 -1.23 3.27 3.17
CA ILE A 157 -1.69 3.15 4.57
C ILE A 157 -1.40 1.75 5.12
N MET A 158 -1.62 0.71 4.32
CA MET A 158 -1.29 -0.66 4.71
C MET A 158 0.21 -0.85 4.93
N GLU A 159 1.07 -0.28 4.08
CA GLU A 159 2.52 -0.29 4.27
C GLU A 159 2.92 0.31 5.63
N ILE A 160 2.34 1.46 6.01
CA ILE A 160 2.61 2.12 7.31
C ILE A 160 2.11 1.28 8.47
N CYS A 161 0.84 0.85 8.43
CA CYS A 161 0.22 0.09 9.51
C CYS A 161 0.94 -1.24 9.74
N LEU A 162 1.21 -1.98 8.66
CA LEU A 162 1.94 -3.25 8.74
C LEU A 162 3.40 -2.99 9.15
N GLY A 163 4.04 -1.93 8.65
CA GLY A 163 5.38 -1.52 9.10
C GLY A 163 5.46 -1.37 10.62
N PHE A 164 4.47 -0.72 11.24
CA PHE A 164 4.36 -0.61 12.69
C PHE A 164 4.19 -1.98 13.36
N PHE A 165 3.25 -2.81 12.89
CA PHE A 165 3.05 -4.16 13.43
C PHE A 165 4.32 -5.01 13.35
N PHE A 166 5.00 -5.07 12.21
CA PHE A 166 6.23 -5.83 12.01
C PHE A 166 7.39 -5.31 12.90
N CYS A 167 7.48 -4.01 13.13
CA CYS A 167 8.49 -3.43 14.03
C CYS A 167 8.22 -3.71 15.51
N CYS A 168 6.95 -3.73 15.92
CA CYS A 168 6.56 -3.87 17.32
C CYS A 168 6.31 -5.31 17.76
N LEU A 169 5.99 -6.23 16.83
CA LEU A 169 5.71 -7.64 17.13
C LEU A 169 6.83 -8.34 17.93
N PRO A 170 8.13 -8.13 17.63
CA PRO A 170 9.22 -8.71 18.42
C PRO A 170 9.20 -8.34 19.91
N ASN A 171 8.66 -7.18 20.29
CA ASN A 171 8.62 -6.76 21.70
C ASN A 171 7.64 -7.58 22.56
N TYR A 172 6.73 -8.30 21.92
CA TYR A 172 5.71 -9.12 22.59
C TYR A 172 6.00 -10.63 22.45
N GLU A 173 7.20 -10.99 21.99
CA GLU A 173 7.63 -12.38 21.74
C GLU A 173 7.35 -13.31 22.93
N ASP A 174 7.78 -12.93 24.15
CA ASP A 174 7.63 -13.78 25.34
C ASP A 174 6.17 -14.06 25.70
N GLN A 175 5.29 -13.11 25.40
CA GLN A 175 3.84 -13.21 25.63
C GLN A 175 3.18 -14.10 24.58
N ILE A 176 3.63 -14.00 23.33
CA ILE A 176 3.13 -14.78 22.19
C ILE A 176 3.58 -16.25 22.30
N LEU A 177 4.80 -16.50 22.74
CA LEU A 177 5.36 -17.83 22.93
C LEU A 177 4.89 -18.50 24.24
N GLY A 178 4.16 -17.77 25.10
CA GLY A 178 3.71 -18.30 26.39
C GLY A 178 4.84 -18.52 27.41
N ASN A 179 6.01 -17.91 27.20
CA ASN A 179 7.16 -17.99 28.11
C ASN A 179 7.01 -17.08 29.35
N VAL A 180 5.94 -16.29 29.42
CA VAL A 180 5.68 -15.42 30.58
C VAL A 180 5.37 -16.26 31.80
N LYS A 181 6.17 -16.09 32.85
CA LYS A 181 5.91 -16.71 34.16
C LYS A 181 4.54 -16.23 34.68
N PRO A 182 3.67 -17.11 35.19
CA PRO A 182 2.43 -16.68 35.81
C PRO A 182 2.76 -15.76 36.99
N THR A 183 2.28 -14.52 36.95
CA THR A 183 2.34 -13.60 38.09
C THR A 183 1.35 -14.10 39.15
N TYR A 184 1.87 -14.75 40.19
CA TYR A 184 1.09 -15.08 41.38
C TYR A 184 0.83 -13.78 42.17
N PHE A 185 -0.41 -13.30 42.15
CA PHE A 185 -0.83 -12.30 43.12
C PHE A 185 -0.93 -13.02 44.47
N TYR A 186 0.09 -12.85 45.32
CA TYR A 186 -0.04 -13.20 46.73
C TYR A 186 -0.99 -12.19 47.37
N SER A 187 -2.28 -12.52 47.44
CA SER A 187 -3.17 -11.92 48.44
C SER A 187 -2.82 -12.55 49.78
N SER A 188 -1.89 -11.94 50.51
CA SER A 188 -1.76 -12.23 51.95
C SER A 188 -3.03 -11.74 52.65
N PRO A 189 -3.60 -12.53 53.58
CA PRO A 189 -4.81 -12.18 54.33
C PRO A 189 -4.62 -10.95 55.22
#